data_AF-A0A8H7ERU5-F1
#
_entry.id   AF-A0A8H7ERU5-F1
#
_cell.length_a   1.000
_cell.length_b   1.000
_cell.length_c   1.000
_cell.angle_alpha   90.00
_cell.angle_beta   90.00
_cell.angle_gamma   90.00
#
_symmetry.space_group_name_H-M   'P 1'
#
loop_
_entity.id
_entity.type
_entity.pdbx_description
1 polymer ?
#
loop_
_entity_poly.entity_id
_entity_poly.type
_entity_poly.pdbx_seq_one_letter_code
_entity_poly.pdbx_strand_id
1 'polypeptide(L)'
;MPPEKRKLKEVFMQSRSNVVYENWKVYSQQGKLMFRCNEKKAQWYLKRQLATCLPETRAIQLTFKAKGDGHRSDDYMVEDRVNACVACASTEGLTLHHVVPDMYRRWMPLVIKSKSSRDLLLLCKHCHDRYERDATALKKQFAKIYDIPLEGKGWVQVPENREARKAASALLRHPNIPEKRREELADIVKNFQKPEWADWDWEKILTTCCELKDQFQGPDFVEHGEYVVAQLMKSQEIREGKTVWPDLEIFVKQWRQHFMDHLQPKHLSERWSVDGDIYTH
;
A
#
# COMPACT_ATOMS: atom_id res chain seq x y z
N MET A 1 29.74 -29.55 -2.95
CA MET A 1 28.39 -29.41 -2.36
C MET A 1 27.71 -28.24 -3.04
N PRO A 2 26.49 -28.40 -3.60
CA PRO A 2 25.76 -27.27 -4.17
C PRO A 2 25.35 -26.29 -3.05
N PRO A 3 25.34 -24.98 -3.31
CA PRO A 3 24.98 -23.98 -2.31
C PRO A 3 23.53 -24.20 -1.87
N GLU A 4 23.34 -24.27 -0.56
CA GLU A 4 22.06 -24.43 0.10
C GLU A 4 21.12 -23.30 -0.36
N LYS A 5 19.99 -23.65 -1.00
CA LYS A 5 19.01 -22.68 -1.46
C LYS A 5 18.57 -21.83 -0.25
N ARG A 6 18.97 -20.55 -0.24
CA ARG A 6 18.57 -19.58 0.78
C ARG A 6 17.05 -19.63 0.91
N LYS A 7 16.54 -20.17 2.03
CA LYS A 7 15.10 -20.21 2.31
C LYS A 7 14.55 -18.79 2.15
N LEU A 8 13.61 -18.62 1.21
CA LEU A 8 12.89 -17.36 1.05
C LEU A 8 12.29 -17.01 2.42
N LYS A 9 12.64 -15.84 2.96
CA LYS A 9 12.03 -15.36 4.21
C LYS A 9 10.53 -15.26 3.97
N GLU A 10 9.73 -15.89 4.82
CA GLU A 10 8.28 -15.69 4.82
C GLU A 10 8.01 -14.19 5.01
N VAL A 11 7.33 -13.58 4.04
CA VAL A 11 6.88 -12.20 4.14
C VAL A 11 5.74 -12.19 5.16
N PHE A 12 5.98 -11.59 6.33
CA PHE A 12 4.95 -11.43 7.34
C PHE A 12 3.90 -10.46 6.80
N MET A 13 2.72 -10.99 6.46
CA MET A 13 1.58 -10.21 6.00
C MET A 13 0.45 -10.34 7.02
N GLN A 14 0.03 -9.21 7.58
CA GLN A 14 -1.07 -9.17 8.53
C GLN A 14 -2.38 -9.51 7.81
N SER A 15 -3.05 -10.57 8.26
CA SER A 15 -4.38 -10.91 7.78
C SER A 15 -5.43 -9.99 8.37
N ARG A 16 -6.51 -9.76 7.61
CA ARG A 16 -7.71 -9.08 8.07
C ARG A 16 -8.64 -10.06 8.80
N SER A 17 -9.67 -9.51 9.44
CA SER A 17 -10.84 -10.27 9.89
C SER A 17 -11.47 -11.03 8.72
N ASN A 18 -12.13 -12.15 9.00
CA ASN A 18 -12.80 -12.97 7.99
C ASN A 18 -13.93 -12.22 7.25
N VAL A 19 -14.47 -11.14 7.84
CA VAL A 19 -15.44 -10.25 7.20
C VAL A 19 -14.79 -8.89 6.94
N VAL A 20 -14.62 -8.55 5.66
CA VAL A 20 -14.11 -7.27 5.15
C VAL A 20 -15.22 -6.52 4.39
N TYR A 21 -15.94 -7.22 3.51
CA TYR A 21 -17.10 -6.72 2.80
C TYR A 21 -18.37 -7.07 3.57
N GLU A 22 -19.00 -6.08 4.18
CA GLU A 22 -20.29 -6.23 4.87
C GLU A 22 -21.49 -5.92 3.95
N ASN A 23 -21.21 -5.33 2.79
CA ASN A 23 -22.12 -5.09 1.67
C ASN A 23 -23.39 -4.30 2.01
N TRP A 24 -23.34 -3.35 2.96
CA TRP A 24 -24.48 -2.47 3.21
C TRP A 24 -24.86 -1.68 1.96
N LYS A 25 -26.13 -1.73 1.56
CA LYS A 25 -26.68 -1.02 0.41
C LYS A 25 -27.10 0.38 0.83
N VAL A 26 -26.63 1.39 0.09
CA VAL A 26 -27.03 2.79 0.28
C VAL A 26 -27.81 3.26 -0.93
N TYR A 27 -29.08 3.57 -0.73
CA TYR A 27 -29.99 4.06 -1.76
C TYR A 27 -30.11 5.58 -1.72
N SER A 28 -30.33 6.21 -2.88
CA SER A 28 -30.65 7.63 -2.99
C SER A 28 -32.03 7.93 -2.40
N GLN A 29 -32.35 9.22 -2.23
CA GLN A 29 -33.69 9.65 -1.85
C GLN A 29 -34.78 9.15 -2.82
N GLN A 30 -34.43 8.92 -4.09
CA GLN A 30 -35.31 8.39 -5.14
C GLN A 30 -35.29 6.86 -5.26
N GLY A 31 -34.60 6.15 -4.36
CA GLY A 31 -34.56 4.68 -4.36
C GLY A 31 -33.53 4.05 -5.33
N LYS A 32 -32.65 4.83 -5.95
CA LYS A 32 -31.55 4.30 -6.78
C LYS A 32 -30.43 3.76 -5.89
N LEU A 33 -29.93 2.55 -6.13
CA LEU A 33 -28.74 2.03 -5.43
C LEU A 33 -27.51 2.87 -5.82
N MET A 34 -26.91 3.54 -4.84
CA MET A 34 -25.82 4.50 -5.06
C MET A 34 -24.45 3.84 -4.94
N PHE A 35 -24.23 3.11 -3.86
CA PHE A 35 -22.96 2.44 -3.53
C PHE A 35 -23.15 1.43 -2.40
N ARG A 36 -22.08 0.67 -2.12
CA ARG A 36 -21.99 -0.20 -0.96
C ARG A 36 -20.98 0.28 0.06
N CYS A 37 -21.22 -0.04 1.32
CA CYS A 37 -20.32 0.33 2.41
C CYS A 37 -20.24 -0.74 3.50
N ASN A 38 -19.37 -0.46 4.48
CA ASN A 38 -19.31 -1.19 5.73
C ASN A 38 -20.41 -0.70 6.69
N GLU A 39 -20.67 -1.48 7.73
CA GLU A 39 -21.66 -1.19 8.76
C GLU A 39 -21.34 0.11 9.48
N LYS A 40 -20.06 0.36 9.81
CA LYS A 40 -19.63 1.61 10.46
C LYS A 40 -20.08 2.85 9.69
N LYS A 41 -19.97 2.85 8.35
CA LYS A 41 -20.41 3.97 7.52
C LYS A 41 -21.93 4.06 7.44
N ALA A 42 -22.63 2.93 7.32
CA ALA A 42 -24.10 2.92 7.35
C ALA A 42 -24.65 3.50 8.66
N GLN A 43 -24.10 3.05 9.80
CA GLN A 43 -24.48 3.54 11.12
C GLN A 43 -24.16 5.03 11.32
N TRP A 44 -23.07 5.53 10.72
CA TRP A 44 -22.76 6.96 10.74
C TRP A 44 -23.88 7.80 10.09
N TYR A 45 -24.46 7.35 8.97
CA TYR A 45 -25.59 8.03 8.33
C TYR A 45 -26.86 7.98 9.21
N LEU A 46 -27.17 6.81 9.76
CA LEU A 46 -28.35 6.59 10.62
C LEU A 46 -28.30 7.46 11.87
N LYS A 47 -27.16 7.45 12.60
CA LYS A 47 -26.98 8.22 13.84
C LYS A 47 -27.12 9.73 13.61
N ARG A 48 -26.78 10.21 12.42
CA ARG A 48 -26.89 11.63 12.03
C ARG A 48 -28.22 11.98 11.38
N GLN A 49 -29.17 11.05 11.31
CA GLN A 49 -30.47 11.24 10.66
C GLN A 49 -30.35 11.64 9.17
N LEU A 50 -29.25 11.20 8.53
CA LEU A 50 -28.99 11.41 7.10
C LEU A 50 -29.50 10.26 6.22
N ALA A 51 -30.00 9.19 6.86
CA ALA A 51 -30.62 8.06 6.20
C ALA A 51 -31.64 7.39 7.12
N THR A 52 -32.55 6.62 6.53
CA THR A 52 -33.48 5.72 7.23
C THR A 52 -33.17 4.26 6.90
N CYS A 53 -33.48 3.34 7.81
CA CYS A 53 -33.38 1.91 7.53
C CYS A 53 -34.48 1.49 6.55
N LEU A 54 -34.14 0.61 5.62
CA LEU A 54 -35.10 -0.07 4.77
C LEU A 54 -35.49 -1.44 5.36
N PRO A 55 -36.62 -2.03 4.94
CA PRO A 55 -37.01 -3.38 5.37
C PRO A 55 -36.02 -4.47 4.95
N GLU A 56 -35.29 -4.24 3.85
CA GLU A 56 -34.21 -5.12 3.40
C GLU A 56 -33.06 -5.12 4.43
N THR A 57 -32.51 -6.30 4.72
CA THR A 57 -31.37 -6.43 5.62
C THR A 57 -30.15 -5.65 5.09
N ARG A 58 -29.48 -4.89 5.97
CA ARG A 58 -28.30 -4.07 5.64
C ARG A 58 -28.54 -3.05 4.51
N ALA A 59 -29.70 -2.42 4.52
CA ALA A 59 -30.05 -1.40 3.54
C ALA A 59 -30.48 -0.09 4.23
N ILE A 60 -29.97 1.04 3.72
CA ILE A 60 -30.38 2.38 4.15
C ILE A 60 -30.73 3.25 2.94
N GLN A 61 -31.65 4.20 3.14
CA GLN A 61 -32.03 5.18 2.13
C GLN A 61 -31.69 6.60 2.61
N LEU A 62 -30.96 7.37 1.79
CA LEU A 62 -30.61 8.75 2.12
C LEU A 62 -31.86 9.64 2.19
N THR A 63 -31.90 10.53 3.19
CA THR A 63 -33.01 11.48 3.39
C THR A 63 -32.83 12.78 2.60
N PHE A 64 -31.73 12.93 1.87
CA PHE A 64 -31.36 14.13 1.12
C PHE A 64 -30.90 13.81 -0.30
N LYS A 65 -30.99 14.80 -1.19
CA LYS A 65 -30.43 14.72 -2.55
C LYS A 65 -28.90 14.80 -2.50
N ALA A 66 -28.23 13.71 -2.82
CA ALA A 66 -26.77 13.67 -2.94
C ALA A 66 -26.29 14.56 -4.11
N LYS A 67 -25.05 15.07 -4.02
CA LYS A 67 -24.46 15.94 -5.06
C LYS A 67 -24.11 15.19 -6.36
N GLY A 68 -23.91 13.88 -6.30
CA GLY A 68 -23.66 13.04 -7.46
C GLY A 68 -24.68 11.92 -7.55
N ASP A 69 -24.78 11.28 -8.72
CA ASP A 69 -25.77 10.24 -9.02
C ASP A 69 -25.36 8.84 -8.56
N GLY A 70 -24.23 8.72 -7.86
CA GLY A 70 -23.67 7.43 -7.45
C GLY A 70 -23.15 6.65 -8.65
N HIS A 71 -23.06 5.33 -8.49
CA HIS A 71 -22.59 4.43 -9.54
C HIS A 71 -23.72 4.04 -10.51
N ARG A 72 -23.34 3.56 -11.70
CA ARG A 72 -24.29 2.95 -12.65
C ARG A 72 -24.77 1.60 -12.09
N SER A 73 -25.96 1.16 -12.47
CA SER A 73 -26.55 -0.10 -11.96
C SER A 73 -25.78 -1.35 -12.39
N ASP A 74 -25.10 -1.28 -13.51
CA ASP A 74 -24.19 -2.29 -14.06
C ASP A 74 -22.72 -2.07 -13.62
N ASP A 75 -22.45 -1.15 -12.70
CA ASP A 75 -21.08 -0.94 -12.20
C ASP A 75 -20.72 -2.03 -11.16
N TYR A 76 -19.50 -2.58 -11.25
CA TYR A 76 -18.86 -3.39 -10.20
C TYR A 76 -18.99 -2.80 -8.78
N MET A 77 -19.01 -1.47 -8.67
CA MET A 77 -19.08 -0.77 -7.38
C MET A 77 -20.42 -0.92 -6.64
N VAL A 78 -21.47 -1.40 -7.31
CA VAL A 78 -22.78 -1.69 -6.71
C VAL A 78 -23.07 -3.18 -6.59
N GLU A 79 -22.10 -4.05 -6.88
CA GLU A 79 -22.24 -5.49 -6.70
C GLU A 79 -21.90 -5.95 -5.29
N ASP A 80 -22.59 -6.99 -4.82
CA ASP A 80 -22.22 -7.67 -3.58
C ASP A 80 -20.84 -8.32 -3.76
N ARG A 81 -19.93 -8.08 -2.81
CA ARG A 81 -18.59 -8.66 -2.84
C ARG A 81 -18.47 -9.83 -1.88
N VAL A 82 -17.77 -10.87 -2.29
CA VAL A 82 -17.52 -12.06 -1.47
C VAL A 82 -16.23 -11.87 -0.67
N ASN A 83 -16.25 -12.26 0.60
CA ASN A 83 -15.06 -12.28 1.47
C ASN A 83 -14.18 -13.49 1.16
N ALA A 84 -13.59 -13.52 -0.04
CA ALA A 84 -12.75 -14.59 -0.52
C ALA A 84 -11.62 -14.04 -1.41
N CYS A 85 -10.54 -14.79 -1.52
CA CYS A 85 -9.45 -14.50 -2.43
C CYS A 85 -9.95 -14.53 -3.88
N VAL A 86 -9.78 -13.42 -4.62
CA VAL A 86 -10.25 -13.34 -6.02
C VAL A 86 -9.50 -14.28 -6.97
N ALA A 87 -8.36 -14.83 -6.54
CA ALA A 87 -7.58 -15.78 -7.34
C ALA A 87 -7.95 -17.25 -7.11
N CYS A 88 -8.20 -17.65 -5.85
CA CYS A 88 -8.37 -19.06 -5.48
C CYS A 88 -9.59 -19.37 -4.60
N ALA A 89 -10.46 -18.39 -4.34
CA ALA A 89 -11.63 -18.49 -3.47
C ALA A 89 -11.37 -18.83 -1.99
N SER A 90 -10.11 -18.95 -1.56
CA SER A 90 -9.78 -19.12 -0.13
C SER A 90 -10.42 -18.02 0.73
N THR A 91 -11.09 -18.40 1.82
CA THR A 91 -11.62 -17.49 2.84
C THR A 91 -10.65 -17.26 3.99
N GLU A 92 -9.52 -17.97 4.00
CA GLU A 92 -8.50 -17.90 5.04
C GLU A 92 -7.33 -16.99 4.66
N GLY A 93 -6.72 -16.39 5.68
CA GLY A 93 -5.53 -15.57 5.53
C GLY A 93 -5.73 -14.40 4.57
N LEU A 94 -6.92 -13.80 4.56
CA LEU A 94 -7.28 -12.73 3.63
C LEU A 94 -6.52 -11.44 3.95
N THR A 95 -6.12 -10.77 2.89
CA THR A 95 -5.37 -9.52 2.89
C THR A 95 -5.97 -8.61 1.82
N LEU A 96 -5.73 -7.31 1.95
CA LEU A 96 -6.29 -6.31 1.05
C LEU A 96 -5.18 -5.83 0.12
N HIS A 97 -5.30 -6.16 -1.16
CA HIS A 97 -4.31 -5.85 -2.18
C HIS A 97 -4.73 -4.65 -3.01
N HIS A 98 -3.80 -3.71 -3.19
CA HIS A 98 -3.96 -2.55 -4.06
C HIS A 98 -3.42 -2.88 -5.46
N VAL A 99 -4.31 -3.06 -6.43
CA VAL A 99 -3.95 -3.38 -7.82
C VAL A 99 -3.01 -2.32 -8.41
N VAL A 100 -3.35 -1.04 -8.18
CA VAL A 100 -2.43 0.08 -8.37
C VAL A 100 -1.69 0.30 -7.05
N PRO A 101 -0.37 0.08 -6.97
CA PRO A 101 0.35 0.12 -5.71
C PRO A 101 0.17 1.43 -4.95
N ASP A 102 0.01 1.34 -3.63
CA ASP A 102 -0.22 2.49 -2.75
C ASP A 102 0.88 3.55 -2.87
N MET A 103 2.13 3.11 -3.07
CA MET A 103 3.29 3.99 -3.27
C MET A 103 3.11 4.98 -4.42
N TYR A 104 2.31 4.66 -5.45
CA TYR A 104 1.94 5.60 -6.52
C TYR A 104 0.61 6.27 -6.21
N ARG A 105 -0.39 5.49 -5.77
CA ARG A 105 -1.77 5.97 -5.60
C ARG A 105 -1.88 7.16 -4.65
N ARG A 106 -1.12 7.18 -3.55
CA ARG A 106 -1.16 8.28 -2.56
C ARG A 106 -0.80 9.65 -3.17
N TRP A 107 0.03 9.65 -4.20
CA TRP A 107 0.50 10.85 -4.92
C TRP A 107 -0.42 11.30 -6.05
N MET A 108 -1.40 10.49 -6.44
CA MET A 108 -2.34 10.85 -7.51
C MET A 108 -3.31 11.99 -7.09
N PRO A 109 -3.89 12.71 -8.06
CA PRO A 109 -4.92 13.71 -7.82
C PRO A 109 -6.12 13.15 -7.05
N LEU A 110 -6.77 13.98 -6.24
CA LEU A 110 -7.90 13.57 -5.40
C LEU A 110 -9.04 12.94 -6.23
N VAL A 111 -9.28 13.48 -7.43
CA VAL A 111 -10.30 12.98 -8.37
C VAL A 111 -10.03 11.56 -8.87
N ILE A 112 -8.82 11.03 -8.72
CA ILE A 112 -8.46 9.65 -9.06
C ILE A 112 -8.34 8.80 -7.77
N LYS A 113 -7.55 9.26 -6.78
CA LYS A 113 -7.22 8.41 -5.64
C LYS A 113 -8.41 8.10 -4.72
N SER A 114 -9.42 8.96 -4.68
CA SER A 114 -10.63 8.78 -3.86
C SER A 114 -11.50 7.56 -4.27
N LYS A 115 -11.36 7.03 -5.50
CA LYS A 115 -11.99 5.76 -5.95
C LYS A 115 -11.12 4.51 -5.72
N SER A 116 -10.44 4.42 -4.58
CA SER A 116 -9.52 3.29 -4.31
C SER A 116 -10.21 1.94 -4.22
N SER A 117 -11.48 1.90 -3.82
CA SER A 117 -12.22 0.66 -3.56
C SER A 117 -12.47 -0.22 -4.80
N ARG A 118 -12.35 0.31 -6.03
CA ARG A 118 -12.41 -0.50 -7.26
C ARG A 118 -11.18 -1.41 -7.37
N ASP A 119 -10.01 -0.83 -7.12
CA ASP A 119 -8.70 -1.46 -7.29
C ASP A 119 -8.18 -2.09 -5.99
N LEU A 120 -9.10 -2.38 -5.06
CA LEU A 120 -8.81 -2.88 -3.73
C LEU A 120 -9.49 -4.24 -3.54
N LEU A 121 -8.72 -5.31 -3.75
CA LEU A 121 -9.21 -6.67 -3.90
C LEU A 121 -8.69 -7.57 -2.78
N LEU A 122 -9.46 -8.60 -2.42
CA LEU A 122 -9.05 -9.56 -1.41
C LEU A 122 -8.18 -10.65 -2.04
N LEU A 123 -7.03 -10.91 -1.41
CA LEU A 123 -6.15 -12.03 -1.73
C LEU A 123 -5.78 -12.80 -0.46
N CYS A 124 -5.67 -14.12 -0.52
CA CYS A 124 -5.01 -14.86 0.55
C CYS A 124 -3.49 -14.56 0.53
N LYS A 125 -2.81 -14.73 1.67
CA LYS A 125 -1.36 -14.47 1.79
C LYS A 125 -0.53 -15.12 0.68
N HIS A 126 -0.86 -16.35 0.28
CA HIS A 126 -0.15 -17.07 -0.78
C HIS A 126 -0.28 -16.38 -2.15
N CYS A 127 -1.50 -16.04 -2.57
CA CYS A 127 -1.73 -15.39 -3.85
C CYS A 127 -1.17 -13.96 -3.86
N HIS A 128 -1.25 -13.26 -2.73
CA HIS A 128 -0.68 -11.93 -2.57
C HIS A 128 0.84 -11.97 -2.70
N ASP A 129 1.53 -12.81 -1.93
CA ASP A 129 3.00 -12.93 -2.02
C ASP A 129 3.47 -13.33 -3.42
N ARG A 130 2.75 -14.25 -4.08
CA ARG A 130 3.04 -14.64 -5.46
C ARG A 130 2.98 -13.44 -6.40
N TYR A 131 1.87 -12.71 -6.40
CA TYR A 131 1.69 -11.56 -7.30
C TYR A 131 2.62 -10.39 -6.94
N GLU A 132 2.95 -10.20 -5.67
CA GLU A 132 3.83 -9.11 -5.25
C GLU A 132 5.25 -9.25 -5.84
N ARG A 133 5.69 -10.48 -6.16
CA ARG A 133 6.96 -10.72 -6.87
C ARG A 133 6.92 -10.16 -8.29
N ASP A 134 5.84 -10.40 -9.02
CA ASP A 134 5.62 -9.86 -10.37
C ASP A 134 5.45 -8.34 -10.32
N ALA A 135 4.64 -7.83 -9.38
CA ALA A 135 4.47 -6.39 -9.15
C ALA A 135 5.81 -5.71 -8.81
N THR A 136 6.67 -6.36 -8.02
CA THR A 136 8.02 -5.86 -7.72
C THR A 136 8.90 -5.81 -8.96
N ALA A 137 8.78 -6.78 -9.88
CA ALA A 137 9.49 -6.74 -11.15
C ALA A 137 9.06 -5.53 -12.00
N LEU A 138 7.75 -5.26 -12.10
CA LEU A 138 7.23 -4.08 -12.80
C LEU A 138 7.66 -2.75 -12.14
N LYS A 139 7.62 -2.65 -10.80
CA LYS A 139 8.16 -1.49 -10.06
C LYS A 139 9.62 -1.22 -10.42
N LYS A 140 10.45 -2.28 -10.49
CA LYS A 140 11.86 -2.16 -10.90
C LYS A 140 12.03 -1.73 -12.36
N GLN A 141 11.10 -2.07 -13.25
CA GLN A 141 11.10 -1.55 -14.62
C GLN A 141 10.80 -0.05 -14.61
N PHE A 142 9.80 0.41 -13.85
CA PHE A 142 9.54 1.85 -13.71
C PHE A 142 10.72 2.60 -13.10
N ALA A 143 11.43 2.02 -12.13
CA ALA A 143 12.65 2.62 -11.60
C ALA A 143 13.71 2.90 -12.67
N LYS A 144 13.81 2.04 -13.70
CA LYS A 144 14.69 2.25 -14.86
C LYS A 144 14.11 3.27 -15.83
N ILE A 145 12.83 3.17 -16.16
CA ILE A 145 12.15 4.04 -17.14
C ILE A 145 12.19 5.51 -16.71
N TYR A 146 11.92 5.77 -15.43
CA TYR A 146 11.88 7.13 -14.88
C TYR A 146 13.20 7.59 -14.26
N ASP A 147 14.26 6.77 -14.36
CA ASP A 147 15.55 6.99 -13.70
C ASP A 147 15.37 7.42 -12.24
N ILE A 148 14.68 6.62 -11.42
CA ILE A 148 14.55 6.88 -9.97
C ILE A 148 14.49 5.56 -9.20
N PRO A 149 15.40 5.32 -8.21
CA PRO A 149 15.35 4.13 -7.36
C PRO A 149 14.02 3.99 -6.63
N LEU A 150 13.65 2.77 -6.25
CA LEU A 150 12.40 2.51 -5.50
C LEU A 150 12.43 3.14 -4.11
N GLU A 151 13.62 3.29 -3.55
CA GLU A 151 13.89 3.94 -2.29
C GLU A 151 13.82 5.47 -2.38
N GLY A 152 13.70 6.04 -3.59
CA GLY A 152 13.75 7.49 -3.83
C GLY A 152 15.17 8.02 -4.09
N LYS A 153 15.27 9.31 -4.41
CA LYS A 153 16.54 10.06 -4.57
C LYS A 153 16.66 11.11 -3.46
N GLY A 154 17.87 11.63 -3.22
CA GLY A 154 18.12 12.68 -2.21
C GLY A 154 18.34 12.17 -0.78
N TRP A 155 18.80 10.93 -0.62
CA TRP A 155 19.23 10.40 0.68
C TRP A 155 20.55 11.03 1.12
N VAL A 156 20.61 11.51 2.36
CA VAL A 156 21.86 11.91 3.01
C VAL A 156 22.37 10.72 3.81
N GLN A 157 23.60 10.30 3.53
CA GLN A 157 24.26 9.19 4.20
C GLN A 157 25.01 9.69 5.43
N VAL A 158 24.99 8.91 6.50
CA VAL A 158 25.79 9.11 7.72
C VAL A 158 26.61 7.85 7.95
N PRO A 159 27.76 7.70 7.26
CA PRO A 159 28.59 6.50 7.32
C PRO A 159 29.02 6.14 8.75
N GLU A 160 29.25 7.14 9.60
CA GLU A 160 29.66 6.98 10.99
C GLU A 160 28.60 6.20 11.79
N ASN A 161 27.32 6.52 11.58
CA ASN A 161 26.20 5.81 12.19
C ASN A 161 26.17 4.34 11.76
N ARG A 162 26.55 4.05 10.50
CA ARG A 162 26.59 2.69 9.96
C ARG A 162 27.66 1.85 10.64
N GLU A 163 28.83 2.42 10.86
CA GLU A 163 29.97 1.74 11.50
C GLU A 163 29.66 1.42 12.96
N ALA A 164 29.21 2.43 13.72
CA ALA A 164 28.80 2.26 15.11
C ALA A 164 27.67 1.22 15.26
N ARG A 165 26.65 1.27 14.40
CA ARG A 165 25.54 0.31 14.39
C ARG A 165 26.00 -1.11 14.12
N LYS A 166 26.87 -1.32 13.12
CA LYS A 166 27.41 -2.66 12.81
C LYS A 166 28.26 -3.18 13.97
N ALA A 167 29.10 -2.33 14.56
CA ALA A 167 29.94 -2.71 15.68
C ALA A 167 29.11 -3.10 16.91
N ALA A 168 28.14 -2.26 17.29
CA ALA A 168 27.24 -2.52 18.40
C ALA A 168 26.38 -3.77 18.17
N SER A 169 25.84 -3.95 16.95
CA SER A 169 25.05 -5.14 16.63
C SER A 169 25.89 -6.42 16.70
N ALA A 170 27.18 -6.37 16.34
CA ALA A 170 28.05 -7.52 16.46
C ALA A 170 28.30 -7.87 17.93
N LEU A 171 28.65 -6.87 18.74
CA LEU A 171 28.89 -7.02 20.19
C LEU A 171 27.68 -7.58 20.94
N LEU A 172 26.45 -7.20 20.56
CA LEU A 172 25.22 -7.68 21.21
C LEU A 172 24.78 -9.07 20.75
N ARG A 173 24.90 -9.37 19.45
CA ARG A 173 24.26 -10.57 18.86
C ARG A 173 25.19 -11.77 18.70
N HIS A 174 26.50 -11.57 18.80
CA HIS A 174 27.48 -12.62 18.58
C HIS A 174 28.39 -12.79 19.81
N PRO A 175 28.14 -13.79 20.67
CA PRO A 175 28.93 -13.99 21.88
C PRO A 175 30.33 -14.54 21.60
N ASN A 176 30.53 -15.24 20.48
CA ASN A 176 31.79 -15.94 20.15
C ASN A 176 32.77 -15.11 19.29
N ILE A 177 32.76 -13.78 19.44
CA ILE A 177 33.72 -12.91 18.75
C ILE A 177 35.10 -13.09 19.41
N PRO A 178 36.19 -13.34 18.65
CA PRO A 178 37.55 -13.37 19.19
C PRO A 178 37.91 -12.08 19.94
N GLU A 179 38.64 -12.19 21.05
CA GLU A 179 38.85 -11.07 21.98
C GLU A 179 39.41 -9.81 21.30
N LYS A 180 40.46 -9.96 20.50
CA LYS A 180 41.03 -8.86 19.70
C LYS A 180 39.98 -8.14 18.85
N ARG A 181 39.07 -8.89 18.22
CA ARG A 181 38.01 -8.31 17.40
C ARG A 181 36.91 -7.67 18.25
N ARG A 182 36.64 -8.19 19.45
CA ARG A 182 35.71 -7.58 20.41
C ARG A 182 36.21 -6.20 20.86
N GLU A 183 37.50 -6.10 21.17
CA GLU A 183 38.15 -4.82 21.52
C GLU A 183 38.05 -3.80 20.39
N GLU A 184 38.42 -4.19 19.16
CA GLU A 184 38.30 -3.33 17.96
C GLU A 184 36.87 -2.79 17.78
N LEU A 185 35.85 -3.65 17.94
CA LEU A 185 34.44 -3.26 17.81
C LEU A 185 34.00 -2.35 18.96
N ALA A 186 34.48 -2.59 20.17
CA ALA A 186 34.18 -1.74 21.33
C ALA A 186 34.76 -0.34 21.14
N ASP A 187 35.97 -0.23 20.58
CA ASP A 187 36.60 1.07 20.32
C ASP A 187 35.87 1.87 19.25
N ILE A 188 35.32 1.22 18.21
CA ILE A 188 34.44 1.89 17.24
C ILE A 188 33.23 2.53 17.94
N VAL A 189 32.59 1.82 18.86
CA VAL A 189 31.41 2.32 19.58
C VAL A 189 31.79 3.42 20.58
N LYS A 190 32.92 3.28 21.30
CA LYS A 190 33.42 4.31 22.22
C LYS A 190 33.80 5.60 21.49
N ASN A 191 34.47 5.50 20.34
CA ASN A 191 34.83 6.67 19.53
C ASN A 191 33.59 7.37 18.95
N PHE A 192 32.50 6.64 18.75
CA PHE A 192 31.23 7.20 18.30
C PHE A 192 30.40 7.81 19.45
N GLN A 193 30.69 7.45 20.70
CA GLN A 193 29.92 7.88 21.87
C GLN A 193 29.84 9.40 21.95
N LYS A 194 28.64 9.91 22.24
CA LYS A 194 28.41 11.34 22.40
C LYS A 194 28.57 11.77 23.85
N PRO A 195 28.90 13.06 24.13
CA PRO A 195 29.02 13.56 25.50
C PRO A 195 27.77 13.29 26.36
N GLU A 196 26.59 13.30 25.76
CA GLU A 196 25.32 13.05 26.46
C GLU A 196 25.15 11.60 26.94
N TRP A 197 26.02 10.70 26.50
CA TRP A 197 26.00 9.28 26.86
C TRP A 197 27.02 8.93 27.93
N ALA A 198 27.69 9.91 28.55
CA ALA A 198 28.78 9.68 29.50
C ALA A 198 28.37 8.78 30.68
N ASP A 199 27.15 8.97 31.21
CA ASP A 199 26.63 8.21 32.35
C ASP A 199 25.82 6.97 31.97
N TRP A 200 25.78 6.61 30.68
CA TRP A 200 25.00 5.46 30.21
C TRP A 200 25.78 4.17 30.43
N ASP A 201 25.08 3.11 30.84
CA ASP A 201 25.67 1.78 30.85
C ASP A 201 25.95 1.28 29.42
N TRP A 202 26.85 0.30 29.33
CA TRP A 202 27.33 -0.21 28.04
C TRP A 202 26.23 -0.88 27.21
N GLU A 203 25.29 -1.57 27.85
CA GLU A 203 24.18 -2.23 27.16
C GLU A 203 23.25 -1.19 26.51
N LYS A 204 22.95 -0.10 27.21
CA LYS A 204 22.19 1.04 26.71
C LYS A 204 22.89 1.74 25.54
N ILE A 205 24.21 1.91 25.61
CA ILE A 205 24.99 2.50 24.50
C ILE A 205 24.90 1.59 23.26
N LEU A 206 25.11 0.29 23.42
CA LEU A 206 25.08 -0.67 22.32
C LEU A 206 23.68 -0.78 21.68
N THR A 207 22.64 -0.86 22.50
CA THR A 207 21.25 -0.92 22.01
C THR A 207 20.87 0.36 21.27
N THR A 208 21.23 1.53 21.80
CA THR A 208 21.02 2.82 21.11
C THR A 208 21.77 2.88 19.78
N CYS A 209 23.03 2.44 19.75
CA CYS A 209 23.82 2.38 18.51
C CYS A 209 23.18 1.45 17.47
N CYS A 210 22.54 0.35 17.90
CA CYS A 210 21.84 -0.56 16.99
C CYS A 210 20.64 0.09 16.27
N GLU A 211 20.05 1.12 16.86
CA GLU A 211 18.89 1.83 16.35
C GLU A 211 19.25 3.03 15.45
N LEU A 212 20.54 3.35 15.33
CA LEU A 212 21.01 4.45 14.51
C LEU A 212 20.59 4.29 13.04
N LYS A 213 20.02 5.35 12.48
CA LYS A 213 19.79 5.43 11.04
C LYS A 213 21.08 5.90 10.38
N ASP A 214 21.56 5.14 9.40
CA ASP A 214 22.74 5.47 8.58
C ASP A 214 22.40 6.29 7.34
N GLN A 215 21.12 6.60 7.15
CA GLN A 215 20.66 7.50 6.12
C GLN A 215 19.37 8.21 6.54
N PHE A 216 19.17 9.42 6.06
CA PHE A 216 17.96 10.21 6.26
C PHE A 216 17.56 10.94 4.98
N GLN A 217 16.31 11.42 4.94
CA GLN A 217 15.77 12.19 3.83
C GLN A 217 16.39 13.59 3.85
N GLY A 218 17.14 13.94 2.81
CA GLY A 218 17.71 15.28 2.63
C GLY A 218 16.67 16.30 2.15
N PRO A 219 17.08 17.57 1.97
CA PRO A 219 16.21 18.63 1.45
C PRO A 219 15.72 18.34 0.03
N ASP A 220 16.53 17.65 -0.79
CA ASP A 220 16.18 17.26 -2.16
C ASP A 220 15.58 15.85 -2.24
N PHE A 221 15.11 15.31 -1.11
CA PHE A 221 14.54 13.97 -1.09
C PHE A 221 13.21 13.92 -1.85
N VAL A 222 13.09 12.94 -2.74
CA VAL A 222 11.85 12.67 -3.47
C VAL A 222 11.55 11.16 -3.45
N GLU A 223 10.32 10.81 -3.08
CA GLU A 223 9.87 9.42 -3.13
C GLU A 223 9.74 8.96 -4.59
N HIS A 224 10.04 7.69 -4.86
CA HIS A 224 9.87 7.09 -6.19
C HIS A 224 8.48 7.36 -6.76
N GLY A 225 7.43 7.07 -5.99
CA GLY A 225 6.07 7.20 -6.47
C GLY A 225 5.62 8.64 -6.67
N GLU A 226 6.13 9.57 -5.85
CA GLU A 226 5.88 11.00 -6.01
C GLU A 226 6.44 11.48 -7.35
N TYR A 227 7.71 11.19 -7.61
CA TYR A 227 8.37 11.58 -8.84
C TYR A 227 7.69 10.99 -10.07
N VAL A 228 7.42 9.68 -10.07
CA VAL A 228 6.78 8.99 -11.21
C VAL A 228 5.40 9.59 -11.51
N VAL A 229 4.57 9.79 -10.47
CA VAL A 229 3.25 10.38 -10.66
C VAL A 229 3.35 11.83 -11.13
N ALA A 230 4.29 12.61 -10.62
CA ALA A 230 4.55 13.96 -11.11
C ALA A 230 4.94 13.98 -12.59
N GLN A 231 5.75 13.01 -13.07
CA GLN A 231 6.05 12.88 -14.50
C GLN A 231 4.80 12.55 -15.33
N LEU A 232 3.99 11.59 -14.88
CA LEU A 232 2.74 11.17 -15.52
C LEU A 232 1.67 12.28 -15.55
N MET A 233 1.76 13.25 -14.65
CA MET A 233 0.84 14.38 -14.58
C MET A 233 1.27 15.59 -15.43
N LYS A 234 2.44 15.54 -16.09
CA LYS A 234 2.91 16.65 -16.94
C LYS A 234 2.00 16.91 -18.14
N SER A 235 1.45 15.84 -18.72
CA SER A 235 0.44 15.94 -19.78
C SER A 235 -0.94 15.95 -19.14
N GLN A 236 -1.67 17.05 -19.36
CA GLN A 236 -3.06 17.17 -18.92
C GLN A 236 -3.90 17.84 -20.01
N GLU A 237 -5.14 17.41 -20.12
CA GLU A 237 -6.11 17.96 -21.06
C GLU A 237 -7.46 18.17 -20.37
N ILE A 238 -8.34 18.93 -21.01
CA ILE A 238 -9.71 19.14 -20.55
C ILE A 238 -10.64 18.26 -21.37
N ARG A 239 -11.29 17.30 -20.73
CA ARG A 239 -12.33 16.46 -21.31
C ARG A 239 -13.64 16.72 -20.59
N GLU A 240 -14.66 17.17 -21.32
CA GLU A 240 -15.99 17.48 -20.76
C GLU A 240 -15.93 18.46 -19.55
N GLY A 241 -15.05 19.47 -19.63
CA GLY A 241 -14.87 20.47 -18.56
C GLY A 241 -14.10 19.97 -17.33
N LYS A 242 -13.50 18.77 -17.38
CA LYS A 242 -12.71 18.19 -16.30
C LYS A 242 -11.27 17.98 -16.74
N THR A 243 -10.32 18.26 -15.84
CA THR A 243 -8.90 17.93 -16.06
C THR A 243 -8.71 16.42 -16.01
N VAL A 244 -8.05 15.88 -17.02
CA VAL A 244 -7.64 14.48 -17.12
C VAL A 244 -6.16 14.38 -17.45
N TRP A 245 -5.56 13.24 -17.09
CA TRP A 245 -4.12 12.96 -17.26
C TRP A 245 -3.95 11.67 -18.07
N PRO A 246 -3.82 11.74 -19.40
CA PRO A 246 -3.79 10.55 -20.26
C PRO A 246 -2.69 9.55 -19.89
N ASP A 247 -1.48 10.02 -19.58
CA ASP A 247 -0.38 9.13 -19.20
C ASP A 247 -0.65 8.42 -17.87
N LEU A 248 -1.28 9.11 -16.93
CA LEU A 248 -1.69 8.54 -15.64
C LEU A 248 -2.82 7.51 -15.82
N GLU A 249 -3.75 7.72 -16.77
CA GLU A 249 -4.77 6.73 -17.13
C GLU A 249 -4.13 5.46 -17.70
N ILE A 250 -3.19 5.62 -18.64
CA ILE A 250 -2.43 4.51 -19.21
C ILE A 250 -1.69 3.76 -18.11
N PHE A 251 -1.05 4.46 -17.18
CA PHE A 251 -0.36 3.86 -16.05
C PHE A 251 -1.28 3.05 -15.14
N VAL A 252 -2.48 3.57 -14.81
CA VAL A 252 -3.49 2.83 -14.03
C VAL A 252 -3.95 1.58 -14.77
N LYS A 253 -4.24 1.69 -16.07
CA LYS A 253 -4.64 0.55 -16.91
C LYS A 253 -3.52 -0.48 -17.03
N GLN A 254 -2.26 -0.05 -17.14
CA GLN A 254 -1.10 -0.94 -17.17
C GLN A 254 -1.01 -1.79 -15.89
N TRP A 255 -1.23 -1.20 -14.72
CA TRP A 255 -1.27 -1.94 -13.45
C TRP A 255 -2.44 -2.92 -13.38
N ARG A 256 -3.62 -2.52 -13.85
CA ARG A 256 -4.80 -3.40 -13.89
C ARG A 256 -4.59 -4.57 -14.85
N GLN A 257 -4.04 -4.32 -16.04
CA GLN A 257 -3.74 -5.35 -17.01
C GLN A 257 -2.68 -6.31 -16.48
N HIS A 258 -1.58 -5.78 -15.93
CA HIS A 258 -0.53 -6.58 -15.30
C HIS A 258 -1.09 -7.50 -14.20
N PHE A 259 -2.03 -7.01 -13.38
CA PHE A 259 -2.73 -7.83 -12.40
C PHE A 259 -3.50 -8.99 -13.03
N MET A 260 -4.27 -8.72 -14.09
CA MET A 260 -4.99 -9.78 -14.81
C MET A 260 -4.05 -10.82 -15.41
N ASP A 261 -2.96 -10.38 -16.02
CA ASP A 261 -2.01 -11.25 -16.73
C ASP A 261 -1.25 -12.20 -15.78
N HIS A 262 -0.82 -11.68 -14.62
CA HIS A 262 0.08 -12.40 -13.71
C HIS A 262 -0.64 -13.06 -12.54
N LEU A 263 -1.70 -12.45 -11.98
CA LEU A 263 -2.49 -13.10 -10.94
C LEU A 263 -3.46 -14.12 -11.53
N GLN A 264 -4.06 -13.80 -12.68
CA GLN A 264 -5.10 -14.59 -13.35
C GLN A 264 -6.28 -14.91 -12.42
N PRO A 265 -7.01 -13.88 -11.94
CA PRO A 265 -8.04 -14.09 -10.94
C PRO A 265 -9.26 -14.82 -11.52
N LYS A 266 -9.59 -16.00 -10.96
CA LYS A 266 -10.71 -16.85 -11.41
C LYS A 266 -12.05 -16.52 -10.77
N HIS A 267 -12.04 -15.72 -9.71
CA HIS A 267 -13.21 -15.40 -8.88
C HIS A 267 -13.42 -13.90 -8.75
N LEU A 268 -12.78 -13.10 -9.60
CA LEU A 268 -13.07 -11.68 -9.73
C LEU A 268 -14.33 -11.49 -10.57
N SER A 269 -15.18 -10.53 -10.19
CA SER A 269 -16.40 -10.23 -10.96
C SER A 269 -16.06 -9.83 -12.39
N GLU A 270 -16.86 -10.30 -13.36
CA GLU A 270 -16.81 -9.90 -14.77
C GLU A 270 -17.05 -8.40 -14.97
N ARG A 271 -17.67 -7.72 -13.99
CA ARG A 271 -17.88 -6.26 -14.04
C ARG A 271 -16.62 -5.47 -13.64
N TRP A 272 -15.62 -6.12 -13.03
CA TRP A 272 -14.33 -5.49 -12.83
C TRP A 272 -13.54 -5.57 -14.13
N SER A 273 -13.10 -4.41 -14.64
CA SER A 273 -12.39 -4.31 -15.92
C SER A 273 -11.20 -3.37 -15.80
N VAL A 274 -10.19 -3.62 -16.64
CA VAL A 274 -9.03 -2.75 -16.85
C VAL A 274 -9.47 -1.33 -17.21
N ASP A 275 -10.52 -1.21 -18.03
CA ASP A 275 -11.08 0.06 -18.50
C ASP A 275 -12.12 0.67 -17.55
N GLY A 276 -12.34 0.08 -16.37
CA GLY A 276 -13.28 0.63 -15.39
C GLY A 276 -12.95 2.07 -14.98
N ASP A 277 -13.97 2.82 -14.54
CA ASP A 277 -13.81 4.24 -14.24
C ASP A 277 -12.62 4.57 -13.33
N ILE A 278 -11.85 5.58 -13.72
CA ILE A 278 -10.68 6.09 -12.98
C ILE A 278 -11.04 7.34 -12.17
N TYR A 279 -11.90 8.21 -12.71
CA TYR A 279 -12.22 9.51 -12.12
C TYR A 279 -13.49 9.48 -11.26
N THR A 280 -13.54 10.32 -10.23
CA THR A 280 -14.78 10.71 -9.56
C THR A 280 -15.54 11.73 -10.40
N HIS A 281 -16.85 11.50 -10.56
CA HIS A 281 -17.73 12.46 -11.22
C HIS A 281 -18.24 13.51 -10.25
#